data_AF-A0A389MD72-F1
#
_entry.id   AF-A0A389MD72-F1
#
_cell.length_a   1.000
_cell.length_b   1.000
_cell.length_c   1.000
_cell.angle_alpha   90.00
_cell.angle_beta   90.00
_cell.angle_gamma   90.00
#
_symmetry.space_group_name_H-M   'P 1'
#
loop_
_entity.id
_entity.type
_entity.pdbx_description
1 polymer ?
#
loop_
_entity_poly.entity_id
_entity_poly.type
_entity_poly.pdbx_seq_one_letter_code
_entity_poly.pdbx_strand_id
1 'polypeptide(L)'
;MKQIWFAVCLMTGSLLTPAIASAEPTAEALLQEMNKATLSLNYEIAFISITKQGIDSYRYRHATSNHSPLAQLVLMDGPRREIVQRGKGISYFETGLQPFTLDGDHIVDSLPGIVFSDFARLTKYWLC
;
A
#
# COMPACT_ATOMS: atom_id res chain seq x y z
N MET A 1 16.04 35.85 47.66
CA MET A 1 16.97 34.94 46.95
C MET A 1 16.32 33.66 46.40
N LYS A 2 15.13 33.21 46.84
CA LYS A 2 14.48 31.99 46.31
C LYS A 2 13.68 32.17 45.00
N GLN A 3 13.07 33.34 44.77
CA GLN A 3 12.22 33.58 43.59
C GLN A 3 12.99 33.76 42.28
N ILE A 4 14.23 34.26 42.35
CA ILE A 4 15.09 34.44 41.16
C ILE A 4 15.53 33.07 40.61
N TRP A 5 15.70 32.06 41.48
CA TRP A 5 16.07 30.70 41.08
C TRP A 5 14.93 29.99 40.32
N PHE A 6 13.67 30.23 40.72
CA PHE A 6 12.51 29.72 39.98
C PHE A 6 12.35 30.36 38.60
N ALA A 7 12.62 31.66 38.47
CA ALA A 7 12.54 32.36 37.19
C ALA A 7 13.60 31.87 36.18
N VAL A 8 14.81 31.52 36.65
CA VAL A 8 15.88 30.98 35.79
C VAL A 8 15.54 29.58 35.26
N CYS A 9 14.92 28.71 36.07
CA CYS A 9 14.49 27.38 35.62
C CYS A 9 13.34 27.42 34.59
N LEU A 10 12.45 28.41 34.68
CA LEU A 10 11.34 28.59 33.73
C LEU A 10 11.83 29.12 32.36
N MET A 11 12.89 29.94 32.34
CA MET A 11 13.48 30.48 31.11
C MET A 11 14.33 29.44 30.35
N THR A 12 15.03 28.53 31.04
CA THR A 12 15.79 27.46 30.37
C THR A 12 14.91 26.33 29.82
N GLY A 13 13.71 26.13 30.37
CA GLY A 13 12.75 25.13 29.88
C GLY A 13 12.11 25.47 28.52
N SER A 14 11.99 26.75 28.16
CA SER A 14 11.37 27.17 26.88
C SER A 14 12.28 27.03 25.65
N LEU A 15 13.60 26.88 25.82
CA LEU A 15 14.55 26.76 24.71
C LEU A 15 14.70 25.32 24.19
N LEU A 16 14.14 24.33 24.90
CA LEU A 16 14.31 22.90 24.60
C LEU A 16 13.06 22.26 23.98
N THR A 17 12.03 23.02 23.65
CA THR A 17 10.95 22.51 22.79
C THR A 17 11.41 22.60 21.34
N PRO A 18 11.85 21.51 20.68
CA PRO A 18 11.96 21.55 19.24
C PRO A 18 10.58 21.91 18.71
N ALA A 19 10.48 23.04 18.00
CA ALA A 19 9.35 23.25 17.11
C ALA A 19 9.46 22.14 16.06
N ILE A 20 8.71 21.05 16.28
CA ILE A 20 8.50 20.04 15.25
C ILE A 20 7.63 20.72 14.21
N ALA A 21 8.26 21.47 13.31
CA ALA A 21 7.64 21.89 12.07
C ALA A 21 7.41 20.60 11.29
N SER A 22 6.18 20.10 11.30
CA SER A 22 5.75 19.04 10.39
C SER A 22 5.80 19.66 9.00
N ALA A 23 6.91 19.45 8.27
CA ALA A 23 6.95 19.72 6.86
C ALA A 23 5.87 18.84 6.20
N GLU A 24 5.01 19.43 5.38
CA GLU A 24 4.10 18.62 4.57
C GLU A 24 4.94 17.62 3.76
N PRO A 25 4.56 16.33 3.77
CA PRO A 25 5.31 15.32 3.04
C PRO A 25 5.29 15.67 1.54
N THR A 26 6.42 15.50 0.87
CA THR A 26 6.48 15.65 -0.58
C THR A 26 5.58 14.60 -1.25
N ALA A 27 5.11 14.88 -2.46
CA ALA A 27 4.31 13.92 -3.23
C ALA A 27 5.04 12.57 -3.42
N GLU A 28 6.36 12.61 -3.65
CA GLU A 28 7.19 11.40 -3.68
C GLU A 28 7.13 10.61 -2.36
N ALA A 29 7.25 11.28 -1.21
CA ALA A 29 7.18 10.61 0.09
C ALA A 29 5.82 9.94 0.31
N LEU A 30 4.72 10.60 -0.09
CA LEU A 30 3.38 10.02 -0.01
C LEU A 30 3.22 8.78 -0.91
N LEU A 31 3.77 8.80 -2.13
CA LEU A 31 3.73 7.66 -3.04
C LEU A 31 4.58 6.49 -2.51
N GLN A 32 5.72 6.77 -1.90
CA GLN A 32 6.55 5.75 -1.23
C GLN A 32 5.83 5.14 -0.02
N GLU A 33 5.14 5.95 0.78
CA GLU A 33 4.31 5.46 1.89
C GLU A 33 3.15 4.61 1.39
N MET A 34 2.49 5.00 0.30
CA MET A 34 1.44 4.20 -0.34
C MET A 34 1.96 2.83 -0.75
N ASN A 35 3.07 2.75 -1.50
CA ASN A 35 3.67 1.48 -1.90
C ASN A 35 4.02 0.61 -0.67
N LYS A 36 4.67 1.21 0.34
CA LYS A 36 4.99 0.50 1.59
C LYS A 36 3.74 -0.05 2.26
N ALA A 37 2.66 0.72 2.33
CA ALA A 37 1.40 0.29 2.91
C ALA A 37 0.78 -0.88 2.13
N THR A 38 0.77 -0.78 0.79
CA THR A 38 0.30 -1.83 -0.13
C THR A 38 1.02 -3.17 0.10
N LEU A 39 2.32 -3.15 0.37
CA LEU A 39 3.13 -4.37 0.52
C LEU A 39 3.20 -4.92 1.95
N SER A 40 2.87 -4.13 2.98
CA SER A 40 3.14 -4.53 4.37
C SER A 40 1.91 -4.70 5.24
N LEU A 41 0.83 -3.97 4.97
CA LEU A 41 -0.36 -4.00 5.82
C LEU A 41 -1.23 -5.23 5.53
N ASN A 42 -1.98 -5.65 6.55
CA ASN A 42 -3.07 -6.60 6.38
C ASN A 42 -4.36 -5.83 6.14
N TYR A 43 -4.98 -5.99 4.98
CA TYR A 43 -6.15 -5.19 4.61
C TYR A 43 -7.06 -5.90 3.61
N GLU A 44 -8.27 -5.37 3.50
CA GLU A 44 -9.27 -5.74 2.49
C GLU A 44 -9.76 -4.45 1.83
N ILE A 45 -9.86 -4.47 0.50
CA ILE A 45 -10.48 -3.42 -0.30
C ILE A 45 -11.54 -4.04 -1.20
N ALA A 46 -12.71 -3.40 -1.26
CA ALA A 46 -13.72 -3.66 -2.26
C ALA A 46 -13.75 -2.47 -3.23
N PHE A 47 -13.65 -2.73 -4.53
CA PHE A 47 -13.54 -1.69 -5.54
C PHE A 47 -14.23 -2.10 -6.84
N ILE A 48 -14.48 -1.12 -7.70
CA ILE A 48 -14.98 -1.35 -9.06
C ILE A 48 -13.90 -1.00 -10.08
N SER A 49 -13.77 -1.82 -11.12
CA SER A 49 -12.96 -1.53 -12.29
C SER A 49 -13.87 -1.07 -13.41
N ILE A 50 -13.63 0.13 -13.94
CA ILE A 50 -14.45 0.72 -15.00
C ILE A 50 -13.60 0.77 -16.27
N THR A 51 -14.04 0.03 -17.29
CA THR A 51 -13.41 -0.01 -18.61
C THR A 51 -14.43 0.28 -19.70
N LYS A 52 -14.00 0.30 -20.97
CA LYS A 52 -14.95 0.43 -22.10
C LYS A 52 -15.87 -0.79 -22.22
N GLN A 53 -15.46 -1.93 -21.69
CA GLN A 53 -16.18 -3.20 -21.74
C GLN A 53 -17.29 -3.28 -20.68
N GLY A 54 -17.17 -2.52 -19.60
CA GLY A 54 -18.17 -2.50 -18.53
C GLY A 54 -17.60 -2.13 -17.18
N ILE A 55 -18.35 -2.51 -16.15
CA ILE A 55 -18.03 -2.29 -14.74
C ILE A 55 -17.96 -3.66 -14.07
N ASP A 56 -16.82 -3.97 -13.48
CA ASP A 56 -16.61 -5.20 -12.72
C ASP A 56 -16.41 -4.85 -11.24
N SER A 57 -17.03 -5.62 -10.34
CA SER A 57 -16.84 -5.50 -8.89
C SER A 57 -15.80 -6.51 -8.41
N TYR A 58 -14.81 -6.03 -7.66
CA TYR A 58 -13.71 -6.83 -7.14
C TYR A 58 -13.56 -6.68 -5.63
N ARG A 59 -13.06 -7.74 -5.00
CA ARG A 59 -12.51 -7.68 -3.65
C ARG A 59 -11.07 -8.16 -3.66
N TYR A 60 -10.18 -7.32 -3.15
CA TYR A 60 -8.78 -7.65 -2.93
C TYR A 60 -8.45 -7.71 -1.45
N ARG A 61 -7.73 -8.76 -1.06
CA ARG A 61 -7.20 -8.95 0.29
C ARG A 61 -5.70 -9.10 0.19
N HIS A 62 -5.00 -8.46 1.11
CA HIS A 62 -3.57 -8.62 1.30
C HIS A 62 -3.28 -8.89 2.76
N ALA A 63 -2.34 -9.79 3.01
CA ALA A 63 -1.78 -10.03 4.32
C ALA A 63 -0.32 -10.46 4.21
N THR A 64 0.42 -10.29 5.28
CA THR A 64 1.77 -10.85 5.42
C THR A 64 1.76 -11.96 6.47
N SER A 65 2.35 -13.10 6.14
CA SER A 65 2.48 -14.24 7.06
C SER A 65 3.87 -14.84 6.94
N ASN A 66 4.60 -14.95 8.06
CA ASN A 66 5.98 -15.44 8.09
C ASN A 66 6.90 -14.74 7.07
N HIS A 67 6.78 -13.41 6.95
CA HIS A 67 7.50 -12.60 5.95
C HIS A 67 7.21 -12.94 4.48
N SER A 68 6.14 -13.69 4.21
CA SER A 68 5.68 -14.04 2.87
C SER A 68 4.35 -13.33 2.56
N PRO A 69 4.21 -12.70 1.39
CA PRO A 69 2.95 -12.09 0.99
C PRO A 69 1.88 -13.16 0.72
N LEU A 70 0.67 -12.87 1.19
CA LEU A 70 -0.55 -13.58 0.88
C LEU A 70 -1.52 -12.58 0.27
N ALA A 71 -2.08 -12.89 -0.89
CA ALA A 71 -3.09 -12.03 -1.49
C ALA A 71 -4.20 -12.85 -2.15
N GLN A 72 -5.37 -12.22 -2.30
CA GLN A 72 -6.52 -12.81 -2.97
C GLN A 72 -7.27 -11.70 -3.71
N LEU A 73 -7.49 -11.89 -5.00
CA LEU A 73 -8.36 -11.06 -5.82
C LEU A 73 -9.54 -11.90 -6.29
N VAL A 74 -10.77 -11.45 -6.00
CA VAL A 74 -12.00 -12.16 -6.36
C VAL A 74 -12.88 -11.24 -7.20
N LEU A 75 -13.32 -11.73 -8.35
CA LEU A 75 -14.43 -11.12 -9.10
C LEU A 75 -15.74 -11.45 -8.37
N MET A 76 -16.46 -10.41 -7.96
CA MET A 76 -17.64 -10.54 -7.09
C MET A 76 -18.92 -10.83 -7.87
N ASP A 77 -18.96 -10.47 -9.16
CA ASP A 77 -20.12 -10.61 -10.02
C ASP A 77 -19.86 -11.61 -11.16
N GLY A 78 -20.87 -12.42 -11.50
CA GLY A 78 -20.79 -13.36 -12.62
C GLY A 78 -20.04 -14.67 -12.31
N PRO A 79 -19.42 -15.31 -13.32
CA PRO A 79 -18.68 -16.55 -13.13
C PRO A 79 -17.53 -16.36 -12.14
N ARG A 80 -17.33 -17.34 -11.24
CA ARG A 80 -16.30 -17.24 -10.22
C ARG A 80 -14.91 -17.24 -10.87
N ARG A 81 -14.23 -16.09 -10.80
CA ARG A 81 -12.81 -15.90 -11.07
C ARG A 81 -12.11 -15.45 -9.79
N GLU A 82 -11.03 -16.15 -9.46
CA GLU A 82 -10.26 -15.94 -8.24
C GLU A 82 -8.77 -16.12 -8.52
N ILE A 83 -7.97 -15.17 -8.05
CA ILE A 83 -6.51 -15.21 -8.14
C ILE A 83 -5.97 -15.15 -6.73
N VAL A 84 -5.07 -16.06 -6.38
CA VAL A 84 -4.44 -16.10 -5.05
C VAL A 84 -2.94 -16.06 -5.17
N GLN A 85 -2.30 -15.32 -4.28
CA GLN A 85 -0.85 -15.25 -4.15
C GLN A 85 -0.41 -15.90 -2.85
N ARG A 86 0.64 -16.73 -2.94
CA ARG A 86 1.41 -17.22 -1.79
C ARG A 86 2.89 -17.12 -2.08
N GLY A 87 3.57 -16.17 -1.44
CA GLY A 87 4.95 -15.85 -1.77
C GLY A 87 5.04 -15.38 -3.22
N LYS A 88 5.83 -16.09 -4.02
CA LYS A 88 5.98 -15.83 -5.46
C LYS A 88 4.98 -16.59 -6.34
N GLY A 89 4.28 -17.59 -5.79
CA GLY A 89 3.30 -18.36 -6.55
C GLY A 89 1.98 -17.63 -6.66
N ILE A 90 1.57 -17.31 -7.89
CA ILE A 90 0.28 -16.69 -8.22
C ILE A 90 -0.55 -17.72 -8.96
N SER A 91 -1.64 -18.17 -8.34
CA SER A 91 -2.52 -19.21 -8.89
C SER A 91 -3.84 -18.62 -9.37
N TYR A 92 -4.27 -19.06 -10.54
CA TYR A 92 -5.48 -18.59 -11.22
C TYR A 92 -6.55 -19.67 -11.20
N PHE A 93 -7.76 -19.29 -10.77
CA PHE A 93 -8.93 -20.15 -10.71
C PHE A 93 -10.07 -19.49 -11.47
N GLU A 94 -10.52 -20.13 -12.54
CA GLU A 94 -11.61 -19.64 -13.37
C GLU A 94 -12.50 -20.80 -13.80
N THR A 95 -13.80 -20.53 -13.86
CA THR A 95 -14.77 -21.55 -14.28
C THR A 95 -14.53 -21.97 -15.72
N GLY A 96 -14.38 -23.27 -15.96
CA GLY A 96 -14.14 -23.83 -17.29
C GLY A 96 -12.67 -23.89 -17.72
N LEU A 97 -11.74 -23.45 -16.88
CA LEU A 97 -10.30 -23.55 -17.11
C LEU A 97 -9.62 -24.42 -16.05
N GLN A 98 -8.59 -25.16 -16.45
CA GLN A 98 -7.73 -25.88 -15.50
C GLN A 98 -6.88 -24.86 -14.72
N PRO A 99 -6.87 -24.89 -13.38
CA PRO A 99 -6.05 -23.99 -12.59
C PRO A 99 -4.55 -24.14 -12.91
N PHE A 100 -3.86 -23.01 -12.89
CA PHE A 100 -2.42 -22.93 -13.12
C PHE A 100 -1.76 -21.92 -12.19
N THR A 101 -0.43 -22.03 -12.02
CA THR A 101 0.37 -21.16 -11.16
C THR A 101 1.53 -20.58 -11.96
N LEU A 102 1.79 -19.28 -11.80
CA LEU A 102 2.92 -18.56 -12.36
C LEU A 102 3.74 -17.93 -11.24
N ASP A 103 5.03 -17.73 -11.48
CA ASP A 103 5.89 -16.96 -10.58
C ASP A 103 5.72 -15.45 -10.81
N GLY A 104 5.58 -14.68 -9.74
CA GLY A 104 5.51 -13.22 -9.78
C GLY A 104 5.51 -12.59 -8.38
N ASP A 105 5.80 -11.30 -8.29
CA ASP A 105 5.90 -10.61 -7.00
C ASP A 105 4.56 -10.08 -6.48
N HIS A 106 3.56 -9.89 -7.35
CA HIS A 106 2.20 -9.43 -7.02
C HIS A 106 1.21 -9.79 -8.13
N ILE A 107 -0.09 -9.73 -7.83
CA ILE A 107 -1.17 -9.95 -8.80
C ILE A 107 -1.23 -8.77 -9.79
N VAL A 108 -1.01 -9.04 -11.09
CA VAL A 108 -0.92 -8.04 -12.17
C VAL A 108 -2.23 -7.76 -12.94
N ASP A 109 -3.36 -8.21 -12.41
CA ASP A 109 -4.66 -8.17 -13.09
C ASP A 109 -5.38 -6.83 -12.84
N SER A 110 -6.60 -6.84 -12.32
CA SER A 110 -7.49 -5.68 -12.22
C SER A 110 -7.07 -4.64 -11.16
N LEU A 111 -5.90 -4.79 -10.56
CA LEU A 111 -5.31 -3.80 -9.65
C LEU A 111 -4.47 -2.78 -10.44
N PRO A 112 -4.54 -1.48 -10.12
CA PRO A 112 -3.68 -0.49 -10.75
C PRO A 112 -2.19 -0.81 -10.49
N GLY A 113 -1.44 -1.17 -11.52
CA GLY A 113 -0.01 -1.54 -11.38
C GLY A 113 0.88 -0.45 -10.76
N ILE A 114 0.41 0.81 -10.76
CA ILE A 114 1.10 1.93 -10.12
C ILE A 114 1.30 1.73 -8.61
N VAL A 115 0.40 1.00 -7.92
CA VAL A 115 0.49 0.79 -6.47
C VAL A 115 1.65 -0.13 -6.06
N PHE A 116 2.18 -0.92 -7.01
CA PHE A 116 3.33 -1.81 -6.82
C PHE A 116 4.61 -1.26 -7.46
N SER A 117 4.61 -0.02 -7.94
CA SER A 117 5.71 0.56 -8.69
C SER A 117 6.83 1.13 -7.80
N ASP A 118 8.07 1.04 -8.28
CA ASP A 118 9.22 1.71 -7.65
C ASP A 118 9.21 3.21 -7.99
N PHE A 119 8.66 4.02 -7.08
CA PHE A 119 8.57 5.47 -7.26
C PHE A 119 9.93 6.16 -7.29
N ALA A 120 10.96 5.65 -6.60
CA ALA A 120 12.31 6.20 -6.67
C ALA A 120 12.94 6.03 -8.07
N ARG A 121 12.48 5.04 -8.83
CA ARG A 121 12.84 4.88 -10.24
C ARG A 121 11.98 5.77 -11.15
N LEU A 122 10.69 5.92 -10.87
CA LEU A 122 9.77 6.71 -11.69
C LEU A 122 10.08 8.22 -11.64
N THR A 123 10.46 8.75 -10.49
CA THR A 123 10.76 10.19 -10.29
C THR A 123 11.94 10.69 -11.13
N LYS A 124 12.76 9.79 -11.68
CA LYS A 124 13.82 10.14 -12.64
C LYS A 124 13.28 10.63 -13.99
N TYR A 125 12.07 10.24 -14.35
CA TYR A 125 11.47 10.51 -15.66
C TYR A 125 10.09 11.18 -15.57
N TRP A 126 9.48 11.18 -14.39
CA TRP A 126 8.16 11.75 -14.12
C TRP A 126 8.24 12.77 -13.00
N LEU A 127 7.51 13.88 -13.14
CA LEU A 127 7.27 14.81 -12.04
C LEU A 127 6.25 14.16 -11.10
N CYS A 128 6.67 13.88 -9.87
CA CYS A 128 5.79 13.46 -8.78
C CYS A 128 5.46 14.64 -7.88
#